data_AF-A0A0J8RNN6-F1
#
_entry.id   AF-A0A0J8RNN6-F1
#
_cell.length_a   1.000
_cell.length_b   1.000
_cell.length_c   1.000
_cell.angle_alpha   90.00
_cell.angle_beta   90.00
_cell.angle_gamma   90.00
#
_symmetry.space_group_name_H-M   'P 1'
#
loop_
_entity.id
_entity.type
_entity.pdbx_description
1 polymer ?
#
loop_
_entity_poly.entity_id
_entity_poly.type
_entity_poly.pdbx_seq_one_letter_code
_entity_poly.pdbx_strand_id
1 'polypeptide(L)'
;MFKKKPAIKTLAPLRSSDRRKIADQIIQQYKGLIPVTPPTTSEDNGNSEGQTSGTTIATVRNALLPENTQSARFTTTAGPNLQSVQGTIYVGTHPGGDERVLWFRLEQGPGTDGRIYPTVYTLWQNPGIVPLLHTQSLVMDKLYGGADLMIPGLANGPPFPEGRPRMQWLQWLT
;
A
#
# COMPACT_ATOMS: atom_id res chain seq x y z
N MET A 1 8.39 11.05 -5.75
CA MET A 1 9.30 10.57 -4.69
C MET A 1 10.54 9.83 -5.22
N PHE A 2 10.40 8.82 -6.09
CA PHE A 2 11.53 8.04 -6.64
C PHE A 2 11.96 8.47 -8.05
N LYS A 3 11.95 9.78 -8.33
CA LYS A 3 12.37 10.31 -9.65
C LYS A 3 13.86 10.13 -9.90
N LYS A 4 14.67 10.27 -8.84
CA LYS A 4 16.10 9.93 -8.84
C LYS A 4 16.27 8.53 -8.26
N LYS A 5 17.29 7.80 -8.76
CA LYS A 5 17.63 6.47 -8.26
C LYS A 5 17.95 6.55 -6.76
N PRO A 6 17.19 5.85 -5.89
CA PRO A 6 17.49 5.83 -4.47
C PRO A 6 18.76 5.00 -4.19
N ALA A 7 19.51 5.39 -3.16
CA ALA A 7 20.59 4.59 -2.63
C ALA A 7 20.02 3.61 -1.60
N ILE A 8 20.16 2.31 -1.86
CA ILE A 8 19.62 1.23 -1.02
C ILE A 8 20.78 0.59 -0.26
N LYS A 9 20.65 0.48 1.06
CA LYS A 9 21.60 -0.23 1.91
C LYS A 9 21.43 -1.75 1.78
N THR A 10 22.31 -2.50 2.42
CA THR A 10 22.24 -3.97 2.44
C THR A 10 20.89 -4.47 2.92
N LEU A 11 20.31 -5.43 2.19
CA LEU A 11 19.10 -6.12 2.58
C LEU A 11 19.38 -7.05 3.77
N ALA A 12 18.44 -7.09 4.70
CA ALA A 12 18.47 -7.97 5.87
C ALA A 12 17.16 -8.75 5.98
N PRO A 13 17.19 -10.03 6.37
CA PRO A 13 15.98 -10.82 6.54
C PRO A 13 15.12 -10.24 7.67
N LEU A 14 13.80 -10.18 7.46
CA LEU A 14 12.87 -9.65 8.43
C LEU A 14 12.48 -10.72 9.46
N ARG A 15 12.58 -10.41 10.75
CA ARG A 15 12.17 -11.33 11.83
C ARG A 15 10.66 -11.59 11.77
N SER A 16 10.24 -12.83 12.06
CA SER A 16 8.82 -13.22 12.05
C SER A 16 7.93 -12.40 12.99
N SER A 17 8.46 -11.90 14.10
CA SER A 17 7.74 -10.98 15.01
C SER A 17 7.44 -9.64 14.35
N ASP A 18 8.43 -9.08 13.66
CA ASP A 18 8.34 -7.75 13.07
C ASP A 18 7.48 -7.80 11.81
N ARG A 19 7.63 -8.87 11.01
CA ARG A 19 6.76 -9.16 9.86
C ARG A 19 5.28 -9.16 10.25
N ARG A 20 4.92 -9.85 11.35
CA ARG A 20 3.54 -9.89 11.85
C ARG A 20 3.03 -8.49 12.25
N LYS A 21 3.83 -7.74 13.01
CA LYS A 21 3.48 -6.36 13.43
C LYS A 21 3.27 -5.43 12.24
N ILE A 22 4.14 -5.51 11.23
CA ILE A 22 4.06 -4.69 10.02
C ILE A 22 2.84 -5.11 9.19
N ALA A 23 2.58 -6.41 9.04
CA ALA A 23 1.38 -6.89 8.35
C ALA A 23 0.10 -6.41 9.05
N ASP A 24 0.05 -6.45 10.38
CA ASP A 24 -1.09 -5.94 11.16
C ASP A 24 -1.26 -4.43 10.97
N GLN A 25 -0.15 -3.67 10.92
CA GLN A 25 -0.19 -2.24 10.61
C GLN A 25 -0.75 -1.97 9.21
N ILE A 26 -0.35 -2.76 8.20
CA ILE A 26 -0.88 -2.65 6.83
C ILE A 26 -2.39 -2.96 6.81
N ILE A 27 -2.80 -4.05 7.48
CA ILE A 27 -4.22 -4.43 7.57
C ILE A 27 -5.04 -3.31 8.22
N GLN A 28 -4.53 -2.70 9.29
CA GLN A 28 -5.19 -1.59 9.96
C GLN A 28 -5.26 -0.34 9.07
N GLN A 29 -4.18 -0.01 8.36
CA GLN A 29 -4.09 1.17 7.51
C GLN A 29 -5.03 1.08 6.29
N TYR A 30 -5.20 -0.11 5.72
CA TYR A 30 -6.03 -0.38 4.54
C TYR A 30 -7.34 -1.12 4.89
N LYS A 31 -7.82 -0.95 6.12
CA LYS A 31 -9.04 -1.60 6.63
C LYS A 31 -10.23 -1.33 5.71
N GLY A 32 -11.01 -2.38 5.43
CA GLY A 32 -12.19 -2.32 4.55
C GLY A 32 -11.90 -2.49 3.06
N LEU A 33 -10.61 -2.47 2.65
CA LEU A 33 -10.17 -2.77 1.28
C LEU A 33 -9.50 -4.15 1.19
N ILE A 34 -8.98 -4.65 2.30
CA ILE A 34 -8.47 -6.01 2.42
C ILE A 34 -9.59 -6.89 2.98
N PRO A 35 -9.98 -7.99 2.31
CA PRO A 35 -10.98 -8.91 2.82
C PRO A 35 -10.40 -9.69 4.01
N VAL A 36 -10.66 -9.22 5.22
CA VAL A 36 -10.33 -9.92 6.46
C VAL A 36 -11.64 -10.27 7.16
N THR A 37 -12.00 -11.56 7.17
CA THR A 37 -13.05 -12.07 8.05
C THR A 37 -12.45 -12.33 9.43
N PRO A 38 -13.01 -11.78 10.53
CA PRO A 38 -12.56 -12.12 11.87
C PRO A 38 -12.75 -13.62 12.14
N PRO A 39 -11.93 -14.26 13.00
CA PRO A 39 -12.20 -15.61 13.45
C PRO A 39 -13.50 -15.60 14.26
N THR A 40 -14.58 -16.12 13.70
CA THR A 40 -15.80 -16.41 14.46
C THR A 40 -15.46 -17.55 15.42
N THR A 41 -15.39 -17.24 16.72
CA THR A 41 -15.63 -18.26 17.74
C THR A 41 -17.10 -18.64 17.59
N SER A 42 -17.37 -19.75 16.91
CA SER A 42 -18.72 -20.30 16.77
C SER A 42 -18.70 -21.66 17.46
N GLU A 43 -19.19 -21.70 18.69
CA GLU A 43 -19.92 -22.88 19.14
C GLU A 43 -21.23 -22.95 18.36
N ASP A 44 -21.61 -24.18 18.01
CA ASP A 44 -22.92 -24.66 17.53
C ASP A 44 -23.25 -24.66 16.01
N ASN A 45 -22.91 -25.80 15.38
CA ASN A 45 -23.80 -26.76 14.69
C ASN A 45 -24.78 -26.32 13.57
N GLY A 46 -24.68 -27.00 12.41
CA GLY A 46 -25.82 -27.21 11.49
C GLY A 46 -25.64 -26.83 10.01
N ASN A 47 -25.14 -27.78 9.21
CA ASN A 47 -25.32 -28.05 7.77
C ASN A 47 -25.72 -26.97 6.71
N SER A 48 -24.89 -26.98 5.64
CA SER A 48 -25.20 -26.89 4.20
C SER A 48 -24.97 -25.57 3.43
N GLU A 49 -23.85 -25.60 2.69
CA GLU A 49 -23.68 -25.20 1.28
C GLU A 49 -23.85 -23.73 0.87
N GLY A 50 -22.78 -22.98 1.08
CA GLY A 50 -22.39 -21.80 0.31
C GLY A 50 -20.91 -21.53 0.54
N GLN A 51 -20.07 -21.77 -0.47
CA GLN A 51 -18.61 -21.56 -0.40
C GLN A 51 -18.28 -20.08 -0.18
N THR A 52 -17.99 -19.72 1.06
CA THR A 52 -17.27 -18.49 1.40
C THR A 52 -15.99 -18.90 2.11
N SER A 53 -14.93 -19.17 1.34
CA SER A 53 -13.59 -19.43 1.86
C SER A 53 -13.06 -18.19 2.56
N GLY A 54 -13.43 -17.99 3.82
CA GLY A 54 -12.94 -16.91 4.66
C GLY A 54 -11.43 -17.03 4.84
N THR A 55 -10.67 -16.15 4.21
CA THR A 55 -9.21 -16.13 4.30
C THR A 55 -8.79 -15.85 5.75
N THR A 56 -8.17 -16.81 6.42
CA THR A 56 -7.66 -16.66 7.79
C THR A 56 -6.67 -15.49 7.88
N ILE A 57 -6.65 -14.76 9.00
CA ILE A 57 -5.73 -13.62 9.22
C ILE A 57 -4.26 -14.00 8.95
N ALA A 58 -3.85 -15.23 9.28
CA ALA A 58 -2.51 -15.75 8.99
C ALA A 58 -2.21 -15.79 7.48
N THR A 59 -3.18 -16.23 6.68
CA THR A 59 -3.08 -16.28 5.21
C THR A 59 -3.00 -14.89 4.62
N VAL A 60 -3.80 -13.93 5.13
CA VAL A 60 -3.72 -12.52 4.70
C VAL A 60 -2.34 -11.93 5.01
N ARG A 61 -1.82 -12.15 6.22
CA ARG A 61 -0.48 -11.66 6.60
C ARG A 61 0.60 -12.20 5.66
N ASN A 62 0.56 -13.49 5.34
CA ASN A 62 1.52 -14.12 4.43
C ASN A 62 1.36 -13.64 2.99
N ALA A 63 0.13 -13.33 2.55
CA ALA A 63 -0.12 -12.75 1.23
C ALA A 63 0.43 -11.32 1.11
N LEU A 64 0.31 -10.50 2.17
CA LEU A 64 0.83 -9.12 2.20
C LEU A 64 2.36 -9.07 2.36
N LEU A 65 2.91 -9.89 3.25
CA LEU A 65 4.33 -9.99 3.56
C LEU A 65 4.75 -11.47 3.63
N PRO A 66 5.25 -12.03 2.51
CA PRO A 66 5.73 -13.40 2.42
C PRO A 66 6.85 -13.72 3.41
N GLU A 67 7.07 -15.00 3.68
CA GLU A 67 8.06 -15.41 4.68
C GLU A 67 9.49 -15.02 4.35
N ASN A 68 9.83 -14.95 3.06
CA ASN A 68 11.14 -14.57 2.55
C ASN A 68 11.36 -13.04 2.47
N THR A 69 10.51 -12.25 3.15
CA THR A 69 10.62 -10.79 3.13
C THR A 69 11.93 -10.33 3.77
N GLN A 70 12.66 -9.49 3.05
CA GLN A 70 13.83 -8.75 3.49
C GLN A 70 13.48 -7.26 3.65
N SER A 71 14.22 -6.55 4.49
CA SER A 71 14.11 -5.11 4.63
C SER A 71 15.45 -4.44 4.36
N ALA A 72 15.42 -3.24 3.79
CA ALA A 72 16.59 -2.38 3.63
C ALA A 72 16.20 -0.93 3.85
N ARG A 73 17.15 -0.15 4.37
CA ARG A 73 17.02 1.32 4.40
C ARG A 73 17.38 1.89 3.05
N PHE A 74 16.61 2.88 2.60
CA PHE A 74 16.94 3.67 1.42
C PHE A 74 17.09 5.14 1.77
N THR A 75 17.88 5.83 0.96
CA THR A 75 17.97 7.29 0.97
C THR A 75 17.72 7.81 -0.44
N THR A 76 16.97 8.89 -0.55
CA THR A 76 16.67 9.57 -1.80
C THR A 76 16.54 11.07 -1.57
N THR A 77 16.32 11.84 -2.63
CA THR A 77 16.05 13.27 -2.55
C THR A 77 14.68 13.59 -3.14
N ALA A 78 13.95 14.50 -2.52
CA ALA A 78 12.64 14.95 -2.96
C ALA A 78 12.56 16.47 -3.09
N GLY A 79 11.69 16.92 -4.00
CA GLY A 79 11.41 18.34 -4.23
C GLY A 79 12.50 19.09 -5.01
N PRO A 80 12.25 20.37 -5.33
CA PRO A 80 13.19 21.22 -6.06
C PRO A 80 14.46 21.51 -5.25
N ASN A 81 14.35 21.55 -3.92
CA ASN A 81 15.45 21.83 -3.00
C ASN A 81 16.30 20.59 -2.65
N LEU A 82 16.06 19.46 -3.32
CA LEU A 82 16.79 18.19 -3.12
C LEU A 82 16.88 17.74 -1.65
N GLN A 83 15.79 17.92 -0.89
CA GLN A 83 15.77 17.54 0.52
C GLN A 83 15.95 16.02 0.66
N SER A 84 16.79 15.60 1.60
CA SER A 84 17.04 14.19 1.84
C SER A 84 15.82 13.53 2.47
N VAL A 85 15.46 12.37 1.93
CA VAL A 85 14.35 11.54 2.36
C VAL A 85 14.89 10.16 2.63
N GLN A 86 14.54 9.60 3.80
CA GLN A 86 14.97 8.28 4.21
C GLN A 86 13.78 7.43 4.59
N GLY A 87 13.92 6.13 4.35
CA GLY A 87 12.87 5.18 4.68
C GLY A 87 13.34 3.75 4.62
N THR A 88 12.37 2.85 4.75
CA THR A 88 12.59 1.40 4.71
C THR A 88 11.78 0.81 3.58
N ILE A 89 12.42 -0.01 2.75
CA ILE A 89 11.75 -0.87 1.76
C ILE A 89 11.62 -2.28 2.31
N TYR A 90 10.55 -2.95 1.91
CA TYR A 90 10.31 -4.37 2.16
C TYR A 90 10.30 -5.08 0.82
N VAL A 91 11.22 -6.02 0.66
CA VAL A 91 11.47 -6.78 -0.57
C VAL A 91 11.05 -8.21 -0.31
N GLY A 92 10.37 -8.85 -1.24
CA GLY A 92 9.96 -10.24 -1.09
C GLY A 92 9.49 -10.82 -2.40
N THR A 93 9.07 -12.08 -2.33
CA THR A 93 8.61 -12.83 -3.50
C THR A 93 7.17 -13.24 -3.30
N HIS A 94 6.29 -12.77 -4.19
CA HIS A 94 4.93 -13.31 -4.25
C HIS A 94 4.97 -14.75 -4.82
N PRO A 95 3.99 -15.61 -4.48
CA PRO A 95 3.95 -16.99 -4.95
C PRO A 95 4.09 -17.07 -6.48
N GLY A 96 5.13 -17.77 -6.97
CA GLY A 96 5.39 -17.95 -8.40
C GLY A 96 5.99 -16.75 -9.14
N GLY A 97 6.40 -15.70 -8.43
CA GLY A 97 7.04 -14.52 -9.01
C GLY A 97 8.53 -14.38 -8.70
N ASP A 98 9.13 -13.30 -9.18
CA ASP A 98 10.48 -12.89 -8.82
C ASP A 98 10.51 -12.04 -7.54
N GLU A 99 11.70 -11.87 -6.97
CA GLU A 99 11.93 -10.90 -5.89
C GLU A 99 11.70 -9.46 -6.37
N ARG A 100 10.84 -8.71 -5.66
CA ARG A 100 10.48 -7.32 -5.96
C ARG A 100 10.26 -6.54 -4.67
N VAL A 101 10.34 -5.21 -4.76
CA VAL A 101 9.95 -4.32 -3.66
C VAL A 101 8.42 -4.37 -3.54
N LEU A 102 7.92 -4.80 -2.38
CA LEU A 102 6.49 -4.96 -2.13
C LEU A 102 5.90 -3.73 -1.44
N TRP A 103 6.59 -3.22 -0.44
CA TRP A 103 6.13 -2.11 0.38
C TRP A 103 7.29 -1.16 0.68
N PHE A 104 6.96 0.09 0.97
CA PHE A 104 7.94 1.05 1.47
C PHE A 104 7.31 1.94 2.53
N ARG A 105 8.14 2.44 3.45
CA ARG A 105 7.76 3.37 4.50
C ARG A 105 8.72 4.54 4.51
N LEU A 106 8.17 5.74 4.68
CA LEU A 106 8.91 6.96 4.92
C LEU A 106 9.18 7.13 6.42
N GLU A 107 10.43 7.38 6.78
CA GLU A 107 10.84 7.59 8.18
C GLU A 107 11.31 9.02 8.43
N GLN A 108 11.99 9.64 7.46
CA GLN A 108 12.52 10.99 7.59
C GLN A 108 12.39 11.77 6.28
N GLY A 109 12.10 13.07 6.37
CA GLY A 109 12.01 14.01 5.26
C GLY A 109 10.63 14.67 5.09
N PRO A 110 10.47 15.57 4.12
CA PRO A 110 9.17 16.17 3.82
C PRO A 110 8.16 15.11 3.38
N GLY A 111 6.93 15.19 3.90
CA GLY A 111 5.85 14.26 3.56
C GLY A 111 5.88 12.93 4.33
N THR A 112 6.61 12.83 5.44
CA THR A 112 6.54 11.66 6.34
C THR A 112 5.22 11.65 7.10
N ASP A 113 4.48 10.57 6.97
CA ASP A 113 3.19 10.34 7.62
C ASP A 113 3.14 9.03 8.43
N GLY A 114 4.28 8.33 8.51
CA GLY A 114 4.41 7.04 9.20
C GLY A 114 3.68 5.88 8.52
N ARG A 115 3.09 6.11 7.33
CA ARG A 115 2.31 5.11 6.59
C ARG A 115 3.21 4.19 5.79
N ILE A 116 2.71 2.99 5.56
CA ILE A 116 3.33 2.00 4.70
C ILE A 116 2.60 2.00 3.37
N TYR A 117 3.32 2.21 2.28
CA TYR A 117 2.78 2.34 0.94
C TYR A 117 3.08 1.09 0.10
N PRO A 118 2.10 0.55 -0.64
CA PRO A 118 2.35 -0.52 -1.60
C PRO A 118 3.09 0.03 -2.81
N THR A 119 3.92 -0.81 -3.43
CA THR A 119 4.47 -0.50 -4.75
C THR A 119 3.43 -0.78 -5.84
N VAL A 120 3.67 -0.24 -7.04
CA VAL A 120 2.84 -0.52 -8.23
C VAL A 120 2.80 -2.03 -8.52
N TYR A 121 3.91 -2.74 -8.28
CA TYR A 121 3.98 -4.19 -8.47
C TYR A 121 3.04 -4.94 -7.52
N THR A 122 2.95 -4.51 -6.25
CA THR A 122 2.00 -5.07 -5.28
C THR A 122 0.55 -4.78 -5.69
N LEU A 123 0.29 -3.58 -6.21
CA LEU A 123 -1.04 -3.18 -6.68
C LEU A 123 -1.48 -3.92 -7.95
N TRP A 124 -0.57 -4.34 -8.82
CA TRP A 124 -0.91 -5.17 -9.99
C TRP A 124 -1.42 -6.55 -9.58
N GLN A 125 -0.87 -7.12 -8.51
CA GLN A 125 -1.34 -8.40 -7.98
C GLN A 125 -2.62 -8.23 -7.15
N ASN A 126 -2.75 -7.09 -6.46
CA ASN A 126 -3.87 -6.82 -5.54
C ASN A 126 -4.45 -5.42 -5.76
N PRO A 127 -5.18 -5.20 -6.87
CA PRO A 127 -5.68 -3.86 -7.23
C PRO A 127 -6.74 -3.32 -6.26
N GLY A 128 -7.35 -4.19 -5.44
CA GLY A 128 -8.38 -3.81 -4.47
C GLY A 128 -7.87 -3.11 -3.20
N ILE A 129 -6.56 -3.12 -2.92
CA ILE A 129 -5.99 -2.60 -1.66
C ILE A 129 -6.11 -1.07 -1.53
N VAL A 130 -6.18 -0.34 -2.65
CA VAL A 130 -6.24 1.12 -2.69
C VAL A 130 -7.40 1.57 -3.58
N PRO A 131 -8.12 2.67 -3.24
CA PRO A 131 -9.15 3.20 -4.12
C PRO A 131 -8.58 3.61 -5.48
N LEU A 132 -9.28 3.23 -6.55
CA LEU A 132 -8.91 3.61 -7.91
C LEU A 132 -9.46 5.00 -8.25
N LEU A 133 -8.61 5.81 -8.87
CA LEU A 133 -8.93 7.15 -9.36
C LEU A 133 -8.71 7.19 -10.87
N HIS A 134 -9.76 7.55 -11.62
CA HIS A 134 -9.69 7.64 -13.08
C HIS A 134 -9.25 9.04 -13.51
N THR A 135 -8.30 9.09 -14.44
CA THR A 135 -7.72 10.33 -14.98
C THR A 135 -7.89 10.39 -16.49
N GLN A 136 -7.85 11.60 -17.04
CA GLN A 136 -7.85 11.81 -18.49
C GLN A 136 -6.49 11.43 -19.09
N SER A 137 -6.48 10.91 -20.33
CA SER A 137 -5.25 10.45 -21.00
C SER A 137 -4.17 11.54 -21.12
N LEU A 138 -4.57 12.79 -21.33
CA LEU A 138 -3.66 13.95 -21.44
C LEU A 138 -2.74 14.15 -20.21
N VAL A 139 -3.20 13.69 -19.04
CA VAL A 139 -2.49 13.88 -17.76
C VAL A 139 -1.47 12.76 -17.52
N MET A 140 -1.62 11.61 -18.19
CA MET A 140 -0.78 10.44 -17.97
C MET A 140 0.70 10.72 -18.27
N ASP A 141 0.99 11.46 -19.34
CA ASP A 141 2.37 11.85 -19.68
C ASP A 141 3.03 12.68 -18.58
N LYS A 142 2.25 13.52 -17.89
CA LYS A 142 2.73 14.33 -16.77
C LYS A 142 2.93 13.48 -15.51
N LEU A 143 2.03 12.54 -15.26
CA LEU A 143 2.13 11.60 -14.13
C LEU A 143 3.33 10.67 -14.26
N TYR A 144 3.62 10.16 -15.46
CA TYR A 144 4.84 9.39 -15.71
C TYR A 144 6.11 10.19 -15.44
N GLY A 145 6.08 11.51 -15.68
CA GLY A 145 7.14 12.45 -15.31
C GLY A 145 7.28 12.73 -13.80
N GLY A 146 6.37 12.19 -12.99
CA GLY A 146 6.31 12.35 -11.54
C GLY A 146 5.69 13.68 -11.09
N ALA A 147 4.86 14.30 -11.93
CA ALA A 147 4.07 15.48 -11.54
C ALA A 147 2.91 15.08 -10.62
N ASP A 148 2.49 16.01 -9.77
CA ASP A 148 1.32 15.81 -8.92
C ASP A 148 0.02 15.90 -9.75
N LEU A 149 -0.98 15.10 -9.38
CA LEU A 149 -2.28 15.10 -10.03
C LEU A 149 -3.10 16.30 -9.57
N MET A 150 -3.40 17.23 -10.49
CA MET A 150 -4.26 18.38 -10.23
C MET A 150 -5.73 18.03 -10.46
N ILE A 151 -6.64 18.75 -9.77
CA ILE A 151 -8.10 18.54 -9.83
C ILE A 151 -8.65 18.48 -11.28
N PRO A 152 -8.25 19.37 -12.21
CA PRO A 152 -8.74 19.32 -13.60
C PRO A 152 -8.38 18.04 -14.35
N GLY A 153 -7.40 17.27 -13.86
CA GLY A 153 -6.98 16.00 -14.46
C GLY A 153 -7.84 14.80 -14.10
N LEU A 154 -8.83 14.96 -13.22
CA LEU A 154 -9.75 13.92 -12.81
C LEU A 154 -10.82 13.71 -13.89
N ALA A 155 -10.99 12.47 -14.34
CA ALA A 155 -11.84 12.17 -15.49
C ALA A 155 -13.33 12.49 -15.28
N ASN A 156 -13.82 12.45 -14.04
CA ASN A 156 -15.24 12.56 -13.72
C ASN A 156 -15.61 13.69 -12.75
N GLY A 157 -14.64 14.49 -12.28
CA GLY A 157 -14.89 15.50 -11.23
C GLY A 157 -15.60 14.93 -9.98
N PRO A 158 -15.87 15.76 -8.97
CA PRO A 158 -16.92 15.44 -7.99
C PRO A 158 -18.31 15.55 -8.64
N PRO A 159 -19.30 14.73 -8.21
CA PRO A 159 -19.27 13.86 -7.03
C PRO A 159 -18.75 12.44 -7.30
N PHE A 160 -17.95 11.93 -6.36
CA PHE A 160 -17.57 10.52 -6.29
C PHE A 160 -18.78 9.66 -5.92
N PRO A 161 -18.89 8.41 -6.44
CA PRO A 161 -20.01 7.52 -6.11
C PRO A 161 -20.15 7.30 -4.59
N GLU A 162 -21.39 7.30 -4.10
CA GLU A 162 -21.71 7.13 -2.68
C GLU A 162 -21.21 5.78 -2.15
N GLY A 163 -20.60 5.77 -0.96
CA GLY A 163 -20.13 4.56 -0.27
C GLY A 163 -18.61 4.32 -0.28
N ARG A 164 -17.81 5.11 -1.01
CA ARG A 164 -16.36 5.17 -0.78
C ARG A 164 -16.08 6.15 0.36
N PRO A 165 -15.16 5.86 1.30
CA PRO A 165 -14.86 6.77 2.40
C PRO A 165 -14.47 8.13 1.82
N ARG A 166 -15.31 9.14 2.07
CA ARG A 166 -15.02 10.54 1.78
C ARG A 166 -13.70 10.88 2.47
N MET A 167 -12.64 11.07 1.69
CA MET A 167 -11.52 11.85 2.19
C MET A 167 -12.04 13.29 2.40
N GLN A 168 -12.34 13.62 3.66
CA GLN A 168 -12.81 14.94 4.07
C GLN A 168 -11.67 15.95 3.86
N TRP A 169 -11.65 16.61 2.70
CA TRP A 169 -10.69 17.69 2.39
C TRP A 169 -11.33 19.09 2.38
N LEU A 170 -12.53 19.25 2.96
CA LEU A 170 -13.31 20.50 2.92
C LEU A 170 -13.50 21.13 4.31
N GLN A 171 -12.43 21.30 5.08
CA GLN A 171 -12.48 22.06 6.34
C GLN A 171 -11.44 23.17 6.47
N TRP A 172 -10.76 23.54 5.38
CA TRP A 172 -9.71 24.59 5.39
C TRP A 172 -9.97 25.75 4.42
N LEU A 173 -11.23 25.98 4.01
CA LEU A 173 -11.61 27.14 3.17
C LEU A 173 -12.89 27.84 3.64
N THR A 174 -13.03 28.01 4.96
CA THR A 174 -13.91 29.01 5.58
C THR A 174 -13.20 29.65 6.75
#